data_AF-A0A7Z9Q1A0-F1
#
_entry.id   AF-A0A7Z9Q1A0-F1
#
_cell.length_a   1.000
_cell.length_b   1.000
_cell.length_c   1.000
_cell.angle_alpha   90.00
_cell.angle_beta   90.00
_cell.angle_gamma   90.00
#
_symmetry.space_group_name_H-M   'P 1'
#
loop_
_entity.id
_entity.type
_entity.pdbx_description
1 polymer ?
#
loop_
_entity_poly.entity_id
_entity_poly.type
_entity_poly.pdbx_seq_one_letter_code
_entity_poly.pdbx_strand_id
1 'polypeptide(L)'
;MGKSLTDVIKDVREGVSDEEETLYYLTETERAAALDFFESLLRGAWDNREVIDEQLRERLENWSLDRVGHLERAILRLGCYEILHRDDIPRKVSINEMVELSKSFCDMKSKDFINGVLDSITP
;
A
#
# COMPACT_ATOMS: atom_id res chain seq x y z
N MET A 1 22.40 -6.25 1.50
CA MET A 1 21.70 -5.01 1.91
C MET A 1 20.57 -4.81 0.90
N GLY A 2 19.33 -4.58 1.34
CA GLY A 2 18.21 -4.35 0.42
C GLY A 2 18.39 -3.04 -0.36
N LYS A 3 17.66 -2.86 -1.47
CA LYS A 3 17.61 -1.59 -2.21
C LYS A 3 17.13 -0.46 -1.28
N SER A 4 17.68 0.74 -1.44
CA SER A 4 17.15 1.90 -0.71
C SER A 4 15.76 2.27 -1.25
N LEU A 5 14.97 3.00 -0.47
CA LEU A 5 13.68 3.53 -0.95
C LEU A 5 13.84 4.37 -2.22
N THR A 6 14.93 5.14 -2.30
CA THR A 6 15.24 5.98 -3.47
C THR A 6 15.55 5.13 -4.69
N ASP A 7 16.26 4.02 -4.52
CA ASP A 7 16.54 3.08 -5.62
C ASP A 7 15.26 2.42 -6.12
N VAL A 8 14.35 2.04 -5.21
CA VAL A 8 13.04 1.45 -5.57
C VAL A 8 12.18 2.45 -6.36
N ILE A 9 12.09 3.70 -5.90
CA ILE A 9 11.33 4.75 -6.61
C ILE A 9 11.92 4.98 -8.01
N LYS A 10 13.25 5.03 -8.10
CA LYS A 10 13.95 5.17 -9.37
C LYS A 10 13.64 4.01 -10.31
N ASP A 11 13.74 2.77 -9.82
CA ASP A 11 13.44 1.57 -10.60
C ASP A 11 12.00 1.57 -11.12
N VAL A 12 11.03 2.02 -10.31
CA VAL A 12 9.62 2.12 -10.76
C VAL A 12 9.48 3.19 -11.85
N ARG A 13 10.07 4.37 -11.67
CA ARG A 13 10.02 5.44 -12.68
C ARG A 13 10.68 5.06 -13.99
N GLU A 14 11.79 4.31 -13.94
CA GLU A 14 12.51 3.82 -15.13
C GLU A 14 11.85 2.56 -15.73
N GLY A 15 11.16 1.78 -14.91
CA GLY A 15 10.50 0.53 -15.28
C GLY A 15 9.09 0.70 -15.85
N VAL A 16 8.43 1.84 -15.62
CA VAL A 16 7.22 2.22 -16.35
C VAL A 16 7.62 2.50 -17.80
N SER A 17 7.58 1.47 -18.63
CA SER A 17 7.81 1.56 -20.07
C SER A 17 6.50 1.89 -20.80
N ASP A 18 6.63 2.36 -22.04
CA ASP A 18 5.50 2.55 -22.96
C ASP A 18 4.84 1.22 -23.39
N GLU A 19 5.39 0.07 -22.97
CA GLU A 19 4.93 -1.27 -23.36
C GLU A 19 3.95 -1.89 -22.34
N GLU A 20 3.74 -1.27 -21.17
CA GLU A 20 2.67 -1.68 -20.25
C GLU A 20 1.30 -1.24 -20.78
N GLU A 21 0.52 -2.22 -21.24
CA GLU A 21 -0.81 -2.06 -21.86
C GLU A 21 -1.79 -1.22 -20.99
N THR A 22 -1.62 -1.25 -19.66
CA THR A 22 -2.43 -0.50 -18.70
C THR A 22 -2.17 1.01 -18.71
N LEU A 23 -0.93 1.43 -18.97
CA LEU A 23 -0.53 2.84 -18.98
C LEU A 23 -0.48 3.42 -20.40
N TYR A 24 -0.62 2.58 -21.44
CA TYR A 24 -0.63 2.99 -22.84
C TYR A 24 -1.69 4.08 -23.15
N TYR A 25 -2.82 4.06 -22.46
CA TYR A 25 -3.91 5.01 -22.67
C TYR A 25 -3.72 6.35 -21.92
N LEU A 26 -2.74 6.44 -21.03
CA LEU A 26 -2.47 7.69 -20.30
C LEU A 26 -1.58 8.61 -21.12
N THR A 27 -1.95 9.89 -21.16
CA THR A 27 -1.06 10.95 -21.62
C THR A 27 0.20 11.01 -20.76
N GLU A 28 1.28 11.61 -21.27
CA GLU A 28 2.50 11.80 -20.47
C GLU A 28 2.22 12.54 -19.15
N THR A 29 1.30 13.51 -19.18
CA THR A 29 0.91 14.26 -17.97
C THR A 29 0.18 13.38 -16.96
N GLU A 30 -0.75 12.53 -17.41
CA GLU A 30 -1.45 11.58 -16.52
C GLU A 30 -0.51 10.52 -15.96
N ARG A 31 0.44 10.02 -16.77
CA ARG A 31 1.47 9.08 -16.33
C ARG A 31 2.37 9.70 -15.26
N ALA A 32 2.83 10.93 -15.48
CA ALA A 32 3.62 11.67 -14.50
C ALA A 32 2.85 11.88 -13.19
N ALA A 33 1.58 12.29 -13.27
CA ALA A 33 0.73 12.45 -12.09
C ALA A 33 0.51 11.14 -11.32
N ALA A 34 0.33 10.01 -12.02
CA ALA A 34 0.20 8.71 -11.40
C ALA A 34 1.49 8.28 -10.68
N LEU A 35 2.65 8.53 -11.27
CA LEU A 35 3.96 8.27 -10.66
C LEU A 35 4.19 9.14 -9.42
N ASP A 36 3.83 10.42 -9.48
CA ASP A 36 3.94 11.34 -8.35
C ASP A 36 3.00 10.91 -7.21
N PHE A 37 1.78 10.49 -7.54
CA PHE A 37 0.84 9.93 -6.57
C PHE A 37 1.40 8.66 -5.91
N PHE A 38 1.87 7.69 -6.70
CA PHE A 38 2.52 6.48 -6.21
C PHE A 38 3.70 6.79 -5.28
N GLU A 39 4.58 7.70 -5.68
CA GLU A 39 5.73 8.11 -4.88
C GLU A 39 5.28 8.74 -3.56
N SER A 40 4.22 9.56 -3.58
CA SER A 40 3.66 10.18 -2.36
C SER A 40 3.14 9.13 -1.37
N LEU A 41 2.48 8.08 -1.86
CA LEU A 41 1.97 6.99 -1.03
C LEU A 41 3.12 6.18 -0.44
N LEU A 42 4.09 5.80 -1.28
CA LEU A 42 5.21 4.97 -0.87
C LEU A 42 6.09 5.68 0.17
N ARG A 43 6.42 6.95 -0.05
CA ARG A 43 7.18 7.76 0.92
C ARG A 43 6.41 7.94 2.21
N GLY A 44 5.15 8.32 2.14
CA GLY A 44 4.34 8.54 3.33
C GLY A 44 4.19 7.28 4.18
N ALA A 45 3.91 6.13 3.56
CA ALA A 45 3.84 4.86 4.27
C ALA A 45 5.20 4.44 4.87
N TRP A 46 6.31 4.75 4.19
CA TRP A 46 7.65 4.46 4.70
C TRP A 46 8.03 5.34 5.89
N ASP A 47 7.79 6.64 5.79
CA ASP A 47 8.16 7.62 6.81
C ASP A 47 7.31 7.46 8.09
N ASN A 48 6.05 7.02 7.96
CA ASN A 48 5.16 6.76 9.09
C ASN A 48 5.16 5.29 9.55
N ARG A 49 6.05 4.45 9.02
CA ARG A 49 6.01 2.99 9.21
C ARG A 49 5.97 2.56 10.68
N GLU A 50 6.69 3.26 11.56
CA GLU A 50 6.75 2.89 12.98
C GLU A 50 5.40 3.09 13.67
N VAL A 51 4.76 4.24 13.43
CA VAL A 51 3.41 4.57 13.93
C VAL A 51 2.38 3.62 13.33
N ILE A 52 2.46 3.36 12.02
CA ILE A 52 1.58 2.40 11.33
C ILE A 52 1.73 1.00 11.93
N ASP A 53 2.96 0.54 12.15
CA ASP A 53 3.21 -0.78 12.73
C ASP A 53 2.67 -0.88 14.16
N GLU A 54 2.74 0.20 14.95
CA GLU A 54 2.13 0.26 16.28
C GLU A 54 0.61 0.11 16.19
N GLN A 55 -0.04 0.90 15.33
CA GLN A 55 -1.48 0.79 15.07
C GLN A 55 -1.86 -0.64 14.67
N LEU A 56 -1.15 -1.24 13.70
CA LEU A 56 -1.45 -2.61 13.27
C LEU A 56 -1.28 -3.63 14.41
N ARG A 57 -0.23 -3.52 15.23
CA ARG A 57 -0.01 -4.46 16.36
C ARG A 57 -1.14 -4.43 17.36
N GLU A 58 -1.73 -3.26 17.63
CA GLU A 58 -2.84 -3.15 18.57
C GLU A 58 -4.14 -3.81 18.07
N ARG A 59 -4.29 -4.03 16.75
CA ARG A 59 -5.50 -4.61 16.15
C ARG A 59 -5.32 -6.07 15.73
N LEU A 60 -4.10 -6.59 15.77
CA LEU A 60 -3.82 -8.00 15.51
C LEU A 60 -4.02 -8.83 16.79
N GLU A 61 -5.24 -9.29 17.01
CA GLU A 61 -5.55 -10.20 18.12
C GLU A 61 -4.83 -11.55 17.93
N ASN A 62 -3.90 -11.88 18.82
CA ASN A 62 -3.13 -13.13 18.87
C ASN A 62 -2.03 -13.31 17.81
N TRP A 63 -1.82 -12.33 16.92
CA TRP A 63 -0.78 -12.38 15.90
C TRP A 63 0.24 -11.27 16.09
N SER A 64 1.50 -11.64 16.09
CA SER A 64 2.56 -10.64 16.03
C SER A 64 2.75 -10.21 14.57
N LEU A 65 2.94 -8.91 14.33
CA LEU A 65 3.06 -8.33 12.99
C LEU A 65 4.22 -8.96 12.18
N ASP A 66 5.25 -9.47 12.85
CA ASP A 66 6.35 -10.21 12.25
C ASP A 66 5.92 -11.54 11.60
N ARG A 67 4.86 -12.19 12.10
CA ARG A 67 4.30 -13.43 11.54
C ARG A 67 3.38 -13.21 10.34
N VAL A 68 2.97 -11.96 10.11
CA VAL A 68 2.20 -11.60 8.92
C VAL A 68 3.12 -11.69 7.70
N GLY A 69 2.63 -12.30 6.63
CA GLY A 69 3.34 -12.43 5.36
C GLY A 69 3.84 -11.08 4.84
N HIS A 70 4.95 -11.08 4.10
CA HIS A 70 5.59 -9.83 3.69
C HIS A 70 4.70 -8.97 2.80
N LEU A 71 3.90 -9.60 1.94
CA LEU A 71 2.97 -8.91 1.05
C LEU A 71 1.75 -8.40 1.83
N GLU A 72 1.12 -9.23 2.66
CA GLU A 72 0.01 -8.80 3.51
C GLU A 72 0.41 -7.63 4.41
N ARG A 73 1.59 -7.69 5.01
CA ARG A 73 2.11 -6.60 5.85
C ARG A 73 2.35 -5.33 5.06
N ALA A 74 2.84 -5.42 3.82
CA ALA A 74 3.01 -4.25 2.96
C ALA A 74 1.66 -3.61 2.61
N ILE A 75 0.66 -4.42 2.26
CA ILE A 75 -0.70 -3.98 1.94
C ILE A 75 -1.36 -3.35 3.17
N LEU A 76 -1.26 -3.99 4.34
CA LEU A 76 -1.78 -3.44 5.59
C LEU A 76 -1.14 -2.09 5.95
N ARG A 77 0.17 -1.95 5.74
CA ARG A 77 0.87 -0.68 5.99
C ARG A 77 0.38 0.44 5.07
N LEU A 78 0.21 0.14 3.78
CA LEU A 78 -0.29 1.10 2.81
C LEU A 78 -1.73 1.52 3.13
N GLY A 79 -2.62 0.54 3.39
CA GLY A 79 -4.01 0.83 3.76
C GLY A 79 -4.12 1.63 5.05
N CYS A 80 -3.35 1.27 6.08
CA CYS A 80 -3.34 2.00 7.34
C CYS A 80 -2.79 3.43 7.15
N TYR A 81 -1.75 3.62 6.33
CA TYR A 81 -1.26 4.95 5.98
C TYR A 81 -2.35 5.81 5.34
N GLU A 82 -3.06 5.29 4.33
CA GLU A 82 -4.12 6.06 3.67
C GLU A 82 -5.24 6.42 4.66
N ILE A 83 -5.69 5.47 5.47
CA ILE A 83 -6.78 5.69 6.43
C ILE A 83 -6.44 6.77 7.46
N LEU A 84 -5.18 6.82 7.92
CA LEU A 84 -4.76 7.73 9.00
C LEU A 84 -4.23 9.08 8.50
N HIS A 85 -3.75 9.16 7.26
CA HIS A 85 -3.00 10.32 6.78
C HIS A 85 -3.46 10.89 5.44
N ARG A 86 -4.45 10.28 4.75
CA ARG A 86 -4.94 10.74 3.44
C ARG A 86 -6.42 11.11 3.50
N ASP A 87 -6.69 12.35 3.91
CA ASP A 87 -8.04 12.94 3.92
C ASP A 87 -8.66 13.05 2.51
N ASP A 88 -7.82 13.01 1.47
CA ASP A 88 -8.23 13.03 0.07
C ASP A 88 -8.71 11.66 -0.45
N ILE A 89 -8.49 10.57 0.31
CA ILE A 89 -8.90 9.21 -0.06
C ILE A 89 -9.94 8.72 0.96
N PRO A 90 -11.19 8.45 0.54
CA PRO A 90 -12.19 7.95 1.47
C PRO A 90 -11.77 6.60 2.06
N ARG A 91 -11.83 6.44 3.39
CA ARG A 91 -11.49 5.19 4.12
C ARG A 91 -12.00 3.92 3.45
N LYS A 92 -13.26 3.90 3.01
CA LYS A 92 -13.88 2.73 2.37
C LYS A 92 -13.23 2.38 1.03
N VAL A 93 -12.78 3.39 0.27
CA VAL A 93 -12.04 3.19 -0.98
C VAL A 93 -10.69 2.56 -0.66
N SER A 94 -9.92 3.11 0.28
CA SER A 94 -8.63 2.53 0.71
C SER A 94 -8.76 1.06 1.11
N ILE A 95 -9.75 0.70 1.93
CA ILE A 95 -9.98 -0.69 2.34
C ILE A 95 -10.28 -1.58 1.12
N ASN A 96 -11.19 -1.14 0.24
CA ASN A 96 -11.55 -1.91 -0.94
C ASN A 96 -10.34 -2.14 -1.86
N GLU A 97 -9.52 -1.13 -2.11
CA GLU A 97 -8.34 -1.24 -2.96
C GLU A 97 -7.30 -2.20 -2.34
N MET A 98 -7.08 -2.15 -1.03
CA MET A 98 -6.19 -3.11 -0.36
C MET A 98 -6.71 -4.55 -0.45
N VAL A 99 -8.03 -4.74 -0.39
CA VAL A 99 -8.66 -6.05 -0.58
C VAL A 99 -8.46 -6.55 -2.01
N GLU A 100 -8.67 -5.71 -3.02
CA GLU A 100 -8.41 -6.08 -4.42
C GLU A 100 -6.93 -6.39 -4.66
N LEU A 101 -6.02 -5.56 -4.12
CA LEU A 101 -4.58 -5.78 -4.21
C LEU A 101 -4.18 -7.14 -3.61
N SER A 102 -4.79 -7.52 -2.49
CA SER A 102 -4.53 -8.81 -1.86
C SER A 102 -4.94 -10.01 -2.72
N LYS A 103 -5.99 -9.88 -3.55
CA LYS A 103 -6.42 -10.98 -4.44
C LYS A 103 -5.43 -11.22 -5.56
N SER A 104 -4.70 -10.18 -5.99
CA SER A 104 -3.70 -10.27 -7.05
C SER A 104 -2.38 -10.86 -6.56
N PHE A 105 -2.00 -10.62 -5.31
CA PHE A 105 -0.65 -10.89 -4.81
C PHE A 105 -0.56 -11.84 -3.62
N CYS A 106 -1.67 -12.12 -2.93
CA CYS A 106 -1.68 -12.92 -1.70
C CYS A 106 -2.58 -14.16 -1.83
N ASP A 107 -2.57 -15.01 -0.81
CA ASP A 107 -3.45 -16.18 -0.75
C ASP A 107 -4.94 -15.79 -0.61
N MET A 108 -5.85 -16.70 -0.99
CA MET A 108 -7.30 -16.47 -0.92
C MET A 108 -7.82 -16.05 0.46
N LYS A 109 -7.12 -16.44 1.54
CA LYS A 109 -7.48 -16.09 2.92
C LYS A 109 -7.10 -14.65 3.31
N SER A 110 -6.17 -14.04 2.57
CA SER A 110 -5.61 -12.73 2.90
C SER A 110 -6.64 -11.60 2.73
N LYS A 111 -7.61 -11.76 1.82
CA LYS A 111 -8.67 -10.76 1.59
C LYS A 111 -9.50 -10.47 2.85
N ASP A 112 -9.93 -11.50 3.56
CA ASP A 112 -10.83 -11.36 4.72
C ASP A 112 -10.04 -10.85 5.92
N PHE A 113 -8.79 -11.30 6.04
CA PHE A 113 -7.84 -10.82 7.04
C PHE A 113 -7.54 -9.32 6.87
N ILE A 114 -7.15 -8.89 5.67
CA ILE A 114 -6.83 -7.47 5.37
C ILE A 114 -8.04 -6.58 5.59
N ASN A 115 -9.22 -7.01 5.11
CA ASN A 115 -10.46 -6.26 5.32
C ASN A 115 -10.76 -6.09 6.82
N GLY A 116 -10.69 -7.18 7.60
CA GLY A 116 -10.97 -7.13 9.04
C GLY A 116 -10.01 -6.24 9.82
N VAL A 117 -8.72 -6.31 9.53
CA VAL A 117 -7.71 -5.47 10.21
C VAL A 117 -7.91 -4.00 9.84
N LEU A 118 -8.04 -3.66 8.56
CA LEU A 118 -8.17 -2.27 8.14
C LEU A 118 -9.50 -1.65 8.59
N ASP A 119 -10.59 -2.42 8.61
CA ASP A 119 -11.88 -1.93 9.11
C ASP A 119 -11.90 -1.71 10.64
N SER A 120 -10.91 -2.23 11.37
CA SER A 120 -10.72 -1.92 12.79
C SER A 120 -9.88 -0.66 13.05
N ILE A 121 -9.25 -0.08 12.01
CA ILE A 121 -8.47 1.16 12.14
C ILE A 121 -9.42 2.36 12.22
N THR A 122 -9.25 3.14 13.28
CA THR A 122 -9.96 4.41 13.52
C THR A 122 -8.95 5.57 13.49
N PRO A 123 -9.21 6.64 12.72
CA PRO A 123 -8.43 7.88 12.74
C PRO A 123 -8.42 8.57 14.11
#